data_AF-A0A7C6LQB7-F1
#
_entry.id   AF-A0A7C6LQB7-F1
#
_cell.length_a   1.000
_cell.length_b   1.000
_cell.length_c   1.000
_cell.angle_alpha   90.00
_cell.angle_beta   90.00
_cell.angle_gamma   90.00
#
_symmetry.space_group_name_H-M   'P 1'
#
loop_
_entity.id
_entity.type
_entity.pdbx_description
1 polymer ?
#
loop_
_entity_poly.entity_id
_entity_poly.type
_entity_poly.pdbx_seq_one_letter_code
_entity_poly.pdbx_strand_id
1 'polypeptide(L)'
;EKNLALVQEIELAIAEKIHEITAKMSSGAVITPEEEQILSVTGTVSTEIMTTFISEQAASYLTGEISADSFIKQLNMLQSIERLQPIIKTYADSITELERARPAITAAEENLLEQEWVKAYQLWDDLLAEESAPATLVSFIERRKEETKPLFYEDYHSRIAAYIRYGKYYTAYDVLTDILPVFPDDPDLLNWLSLCSDILPKNHVNWTSAVEHISMRPVIVNPERAFDGDRFEAQADALMITAEEFKNILQQLLENNYILVSGDSFINREGKHVQFSVPEGKKPLILVIENYSYSPLRAESGTAECLEIIDEGVIAGQITDPESGDITLSASSSEIGILNEFCHENPEFSYDGAKATLALTGYRGLFGHVYSQAALNVCNEERQMLGLTPLTLSAEQIEENRVKIGEIADLLREQGYTLASFTWEGINIVNSGLNTIERDLRYWQEDVEPLVGEVRILHYPDGDHAQSDRAKLKLLTEAGFQILSGYGDRIYMLGGNGYVHTDKVYIGGDTLRKPERQNLDRFFDASRVISPSRP
;
A
#
# COMPACT_ATOMS: atom_id res chain seq x y z
N GLU A 1 -53.72 -23.82 21.14
CA GLU A 1 -52.56 -23.44 22.00
C GLU A 1 -51.88 -24.66 22.63
N LYS A 2 -52.47 -25.38 23.60
CA LYS A 2 -51.81 -26.56 24.23
C LYS A 2 -51.36 -27.67 23.27
N ASN A 3 -52.16 -27.99 22.24
CA ASN A 3 -51.79 -28.99 21.24
C ASN A 3 -50.71 -28.49 20.27
N LEU A 4 -50.58 -27.17 20.08
CA LEU A 4 -49.56 -26.59 19.21
C LEU A 4 -48.19 -26.60 19.90
N ALA A 5 -48.17 -26.27 21.20
CA ALA A 5 -46.96 -26.36 22.02
C ALA A 5 -46.42 -27.79 22.13
N LEU A 6 -47.31 -28.79 22.26
CA LEU A 6 -46.90 -30.20 22.30
C LEU A 6 -46.34 -30.69 20.96
N VAL A 7 -46.89 -30.23 19.83
CA VAL A 7 -46.34 -30.56 18.50
C VAL A 7 -44.96 -29.94 18.32
N GLN A 8 -44.77 -28.68 18.73
CA GLN A 8 -43.46 -28.02 18.68
C GLN A 8 -42.42 -28.71 19.56
N GLU A 9 -42.79 -29.17 20.76
CA GLU A 9 -41.90 -29.92 21.64
C GLU A 9 -41.48 -31.26 21.04
N ILE A 10 -42.39 -31.96 20.36
CA ILE A 10 -42.11 -33.20 19.64
C ILE A 10 -41.22 -32.94 18.42
N GLU A 11 -41.49 -31.89 17.64
CA GLU A 11 -40.67 -31.50 16.49
C GLU A 11 -39.24 -31.13 16.91
N LEU A 12 -39.08 -30.43 18.04
CA LEU A 12 -37.77 -30.09 18.60
C LEU A 12 -36.99 -31.34 19.03
N ALA A 13 -37.63 -32.26 19.76
CA ALA A 13 -37.00 -33.51 20.18
C ALA A 13 -36.63 -34.41 18.99
N ILE A 14 -37.44 -34.41 17.93
CA ILE A 14 -37.14 -35.07 16.66
C ILE A 14 -35.92 -34.44 16.01
N ALA A 15 -35.87 -33.11 15.91
CA ALA A 15 -34.74 -32.37 15.33
C ALA A 15 -33.43 -32.63 16.09
N GLU A 16 -33.45 -32.54 17.43
CA GLU A 16 -32.30 -32.87 18.28
C GLU A 16 -31.79 -34.28 18.01
N LYS A 17 -32.71 -35.25 17.91
CA LYS A 17 -32.31 -36.64 17.65
C LYS A 17 -31.71 -36.83 16.26
N ILE A 18 -32.23 -36.13 15.26
CA ILE A 18 -31.66 -36.16 13.90
C ILE A 18 -30.27 -35.51 13.89
N HIS A 19 -30.06 -34.40 14.61
CA HIS A 19 -28.74 -33.77 14.74
C HIS A 19 -27.71 -34.68 15.41
N GLU A 20 -28.09 -35.47 16.42
CA GLU A 20 -27.22 -36.50 17.00
C GLU A 20 -26.81 -37.54 15.95
N ILE A 21 -27.77 -37.96 15.11
CA ILE A 21 -27.53 -38.95 14.05
C ILE A 21 -26.59 -38.37 12.98
N THR A 22 -26.81 -37.14 12.51
CA THR A 22 -25.96 -36.51 11.50
C THR A 22 -24.54 -36.27 12.04
N ALA A 23 -24.38 -35.83 13.29
CA ALA A 23 -23.06 -35.67 13.91
C ALA A 23 -22.29 -37.00 14.01
N LYS A 24 -23.00 -38.09 14.35
CA LYS A 24 -22.44 -39.44 14.35
C LYS A 24 -22.00 -39.85 12.94
N MET A 25 -22.79 -39.56 11.91
CA MET A 25 -22.43 -39.84 10.52
C MET A 25 -21.20 -39.05 10.04
N SER A 26 -21.07 -37.77 10.43
CA SER A 26 -19.88 -36.96 10.14
C SER A 26 -18.60 -37.55 10.74
N SER A 27 -18.70 -38.24 11.88
CA SER A 27 -17.56 -38.95 12.49
C SER A 27 -17.21 -40.29 11.80
N GLY A 28 -17.95 -40.67 10.75
CA GLY A 28 -17.77 -41.91 10.00
C GLY A 28 -18.40 -43.16 10.64
N ALA A 29 -19.13 -42.98 11.74
CA ALA A 29 -19.84 -44.04 12.45
C ALA A 29 -21.13 -44.47 11.72
N VAL A 30 -21.53 -45.74 11.91
CA VAL A 30 -22.70 -46.35 11.25
C VAL A 30 -23.96 -46.04 12.04
N ILE A 31 -25.06 -45.74 11.34
CA ILE A 31 -26.37 -45.57 11.95
C ILE A 31 -26.93 -46.91 12.45
N THR A 32 -27.63 -46.92 13.58
CA THR A 32 -28.30 -48.12 14.11
C THR A 32 -29.65 -48.35 13.42
N PRO A 33 -30.21 -49.57 13.45
CA PRO A 33 -31.56 -49.82 12.94
C PRO A 33 -32.65 -48.95 13.61
N GLU A 34 -32.45 -48.56 14.87
CA GLU A 34 -33.36 -47.66 15.59
C GLU A 34 -33.27 -46.23 15.04
N GLU A 35 -32.06 -45.74 14.77
CA GLU A 35 -31.83 -44.41 14.15
C GLU A 35 -32.39 -44.37 12.72
N GLU A 36 -32.21 -45.44 11.95
CA GLU A 36 -32.80 -45.59 10.61
C GLU A 36 -34.34 -45.57 10.65
N GLN A 37 -34.95 -46.23 11.64
CA GLN A 37 -36.39 -46.19 11.85
C GLN A 37 -36.86 -44.78 12.21
N ILE A 38 -36.12 -44.06 13.07
CA ILE A 38 -36.40 -42.67 13.43
C ILE A 38 -36.40 -41.79 12.17
N LEU A 39 -35.37 -41.86 11.34
CA LEU A 39 -35.29 -41.09 10.10
C LEU A 39 -36.43 -41.41 9.13
N SER A 40 -36.87 -42.67 9.09
CA SER A 40 -37.91 -43.15 8.19
C SER A 40 -39.33 -42.67 8.56
N VAL A 41 -39.61 -42.41 9.84
CA VAL A 41 -40.98 -42.09 10.33
C VAL A 41 -41.23 -40.61 10.63
N THR A 42 -40.18 -39.79 10.75
CA THR A 42 -40.20 -38.41 11.29
C THR A 42 -40.62 -37.30 10.32
N GLY A 43 -41.13 -37.64 9.13
CA GLY A 43 -41.86 -36.69 8.29
C GLY A 43 -41.01 -35.59 7.63
N THR A 44 -41.55 -34.37 7.56
CA THR A 44 -40.96 -33.23 6.84
C THR A 44 -39.69 -32.70 7.51
N VAL A 45 -39.68 -32.59 8.84
CA VAL A 45 -38.53 -32.09 9.64
C VAL A 45 -37.26 -32.91 9.38
N SER A 46 -37.40 -34.24 9.34
CA SER A 46 -36.30 -35.16 8.98
C SER A 46 -35.81 -34.97 7.56
N THR A 47 -36.72 -34.77 6.61
CA THR A 47 -36.33 -34.60 5.21
C THR A 47 -35.52 -33.31 5.04
N GLU A 48 -35.92 -32.21 5.67
CA GLU A 48 -35.24 -30.92 5.61
C GLU A 48 -33.83 -31.00 6.22
N ILE A 49 -33.72 -31.45 7.47
CA ILE A 49 -32.42 -31.56 8.16
C ILE A 49 -31.46 -32.50 7.40
N MET A 50 -31.96 -33.64 6.91
CA MET A 50 -31.13 -34.59 6.17
C MET A 50 -30.73 -34.07 4.78
N THR A 51 -31.58 -33.27 4.13
CA THR A 51 -31.23 -32.62 2.86
C THR A 51 -30.09 -31.61 3.08
N THR A 52 -30.20 -30.79 4.12
CA THR A 52 -29.15 -29.86 4.52
C THR A 52 -27.86 -30.60 4.84
N PHE A 53 -27.92 -31.68 5.62
CA PHE A 53 -26.77 -32.52 5.94
C PHE A 53 -26.08 -33.07 4.68
N ILE A 54 -26.83 -33.65 3.73
CA ILE A 54 -26.24 -34.19 2.48
C ILE A 54 -25.56 -33.07 1.68
N SER A 55 -26.18 -31.89 1.60
CA SER A 55 -25.60 -30.72 0.92
C SER A 55 -24.32 -30.23 1.60
N GLU A 56 -24.27 -30.22 2.94
CA GLU A 56 -23.07 -29.84 3.70
C GLU A 56 -21.95 -30.86 3.52
N GLN A 57 -22.25 -32.16 3.54
CA GLN A 57 -21.23 -33.19 3.27
C GLN A 57 -20.74 -33.13 1.82
N ALA A 58 -21.61 -32.81 0.86
CA ALA A 58 -21.20 -32.58 -0.53
C ALA A 58 -20.27 -31.37 -0.64
N ALA A 59 -20.55 -30.28 0.08
CA ALA A 59 -19.67 -29.13 0.17
C ALA A 59 -18.30 -29.51 0.74
N SER A 60 -18.25 -30.19 1.90
CA SER A 60 -17.01 -30.70 2.50
C SER A 60 -16.23 -31.63 1.57
N TYR A 61 -16.91 -32.41 0.73
CA TYR A 61 -16.25 -33.25 -0.27
C TYR A 61 -15.64 -32.40 -1.40
N LEU A 62 -16.39 -31.42 -1.91
CA LEU A 62 -15.95 -30.53 -2.98
C LEU A 62 -14.77 -29.64 -2.56
N THR A 63 -14.76 -29.17 -1.32
CA THR A 63 -13.65 -28.39 -0.73
C THR A 63 -12.47 -29.24 -0.28
N GLY A 64 -12.63 -30.58 -0.26
CA GLY A 64 -11.56 -31.52 0.06
C GLY A 64 -11.39 -31.86 1.55
N GLU A 65 -12.32 -31.43 2.40
CA GLU A 65 -12.36 -31.79 3.83
C GLU A 65 -12.66 -33.28 4.06
N ILE A 66 -13.43 -33.91 3.17
CA ILE A 66 -13.71 -35.35 3.21
C ILE A 66 -13.40 -36.03 1.86
N SER A 67 -13.08 -37.33 1.91
CA SER A 67 -12.81 -38.12 0.70
C SER A 67 -14.10 -38.53 -0.02
N ALA A 68 -13.98 -38.84 -1.31
CA ALA A 68 -15.07 -39.41 -2.12
C ALA A 68 -15.64 -40.69 -1.46
N ASP A 69 -14.77 -41.58 -0.95
CA ASP A 69 -15.20 -42.79 -0.25
C ASP A 69 -16.03 -42.49 1.00
N SER A 70 -15.65 -41.45 1.76
CA SER A 70 -16.39 -41.02 2.94
C SER A 70 -17.77 -40.52 2.56
N PHE A 71 -17.85 -39.64 1.55
CA PHE A 71 -19.10 -39.07 1.07
C PHE A 71 -20.04 -40.14 0.49
N ILE A 72 -19.51 -41.05 -0.35
CA ILE A 72 -20.27 -42.18 -0.89
C ILE A 72 -20.77 -43.09 0.23
N LYS A 73 -19.96 -43.35 1.27
CA LYS A 73 -20.38 -44.14 2.43
C LYS A 73 -21.56 -43.48 3.15
N GLN A 74 -21.53 -42.16 3.34
CA GLN A 74 -22.64 -41.41 3.94
C GLN A 74 -23.91 -41.48 3.09
N LEU A 75 -23.82 -41.33 1.76
CA LEU A 75 -24.95 -41.49 0.85
C LEU A 75 -25.56 -42.90 0.93
N ASN A 76 -24.72 -43.93 0.98
CA ASN A 76 -25.17 -45.34 1.07
C ASN A 76 -25.87 -45.64 2.41
N MET A 77 -25.45 -45.02 3.53
CA MET A 77 -26.13 -45.17 4.81
C MET A 77 -27.58 -44.68 4.78
N LEU A 78 -27.89 -43.72 3.89
CA LEU A 78 -29.22 -43.12 3.78
C LEU A 78 -30.08 -43.79 2.69
N GLN A 79 -29.54 -44.80 1.99
CA GLN A 79 -30.19 -45.39 0.83
C GLN A 79 -31.49 -46.16 1.16
N SER A 80 -31.69 -46.59 2.40
CA SER A 80 -32.93 -47.26 2.81
C SER A 80 -34.08 -46.29 3.09
N ILE A 81 -33.81 -44.99 3.20
CA ILE A 81 -34.81 -43.97 3.49
C ILE A 81 -35.45 -43.51 2.18
N GLU A 82 -36.63 -44.05 1.86
CA GLU A 82 -37.33 -43.85 0.58
C GLU A 82 -37.48 -42.37 0.18
N ARG A 83 -37.76 -41.49 1.14
CA ARG A 83 -37.95 -40.05 0.91
C ARG A 83 -36.67 -39.32 0.45
N LEU A 84 -35.49 -39.84 0.82
CA LEU A 84 -34.20 -39.24 0.46
C LEU A 84 -33.65 -39.78 -0.87
N GLN A 85 -34.24 -40.85 -1.42
CA GLN A 85 -33.79 -41.47 -2.67
C GLN A 85 -33.61 -40.47 -3.84
N PRO A 86 -34.53 -39.51 -4.08
CA PRO A 86 -34.34 -38.55 -5.17
C PRO A 86 -33.07 -37.71 -5.01
N ILE A 87 -32.78 -37.28 -3.79
CA ILE A 87 -31.63 -36.43 -3.47
C ILE A 87 -30.34 -37.24 -3.55
N ILE A 88 -30.32 -38.42 -2.93
CA ILE A 88 -29.17 -39.33 -2.96
C ILE A 88 -28.81 -39.68 -4.40
N LYS A 89 -29.81 -40.02 -5.22
CA LYS A 89 -29.61 -40.32 -6.63
C LYS A 89 -29.02 -39.13 -7.39
N THR A 90 -29.49 -37.91 -7.10
CA THR A 90 -28.98 -36.69 -7.75
C THR A 90 -27.47 -36.49 -7.51
N TYR A 91 -27.00 -36.71 -6.27
CA TYR A 91 -25.57 -36.64 -5.96
C TYR A 91 -24.79 -37.84 -6.51
N ALA A 92 -25.34 -39.05 -6.42
CA ALA A 92 -24.69 -40.27 -6.92
C ALA A 92 -24.49 -40.23 -8.44
N ASP A 93 -25.48 -39.76 -9.19
CA ASP A 93 -25.44 -39.63 -10.64
C ASP A 93 -24.44 -38.54 -11.10
N SER A 94 -24.12 -37.58 -10.23
CA SER A 94 -23.23 -36.43 -10.54
C SER A 94 -21.80 -36.59 -9.99
N ILE A 95 -21.47 -37.72 -9.35
CA ILE A 95 -20.23 -37.85 -8.56
C ILE A 95 -18.95 -37.69 -9.40
N THR A 96 -18.99 -38.08 -10.68
CA THR A 96 -17.83 -38.01 -11.58
C THR A 96 -17.52 -36.58 -11.99
N GLU A 97 -18.57 -35.81 -12.28
CA GLU A 97 -18.52 -34.39 -12.59
C GLU A 97 -18.08 -33.59 -11.37
N LEU A 98 -18.61 -33.93 -10.18
CA LEU A 98 -18.19 -33.33 -8.92
C LEU A 98 -16.69 -33.58 -8.66
N GLU A 99 -16.20 -34.82 -8.81
CA GLU A 99 -14.77 -35.13 -8.66
C GLU A 99 -13.90 -34.34 -9.65
N ARG A 100 -14.37 -34.15 -10.89
CA ARG A 100 -13.65 -33.35 -11.90
C ARG A 100 -13.57 -31.87 -11.54
N ALA A 101 -14.60 -31.32 -10.90
CA ALA A 101 -14.65 -29.91 -10.50
C ALA A 101 -13.77 -29.60 -9.28
N ARG A 102 -13.46 -30.60 -8.44
CA ARG A 102 -12.72 -30.42 -7.17
C ARG A 102 -11.42 -29.60 -7.29
N PRO A 103 -10.51 -29.85 -8.24
CA PRO A 103 -9.28 -29.07 -8.34
C PRO A 103 -9.53 -27.56 -8.53
N ALA A 104 -10.54 -27.20 -9.33
CA ALA A 104 -10.91 -25.80 -9.55
C ALA A 104 -11.60 -25.20 -8.32
N ILE A 105 -12.42 -25.97 -7.59
CA ILE A 105 -13.03 -25.54 -6.33
C ILE A 105 -11.96 -25.31 -5.27
N THR A 106 -11.02 -26.22 -5.10
CA THR A 106 -9.90 -26.05 -4.17
C THR A 106 -9.09 -24.81 -4.50
N ALA A 107 -8.77 -24.60 -5.78
CA ALA A 107 -8.08 -23.39 -6.21
C ALA A 107 -8.91 -22.12 -5.94
N ALA A 108 -10.24 -22.17 -6.12
CA ALA A 108 -11.11 -21.03 -5.79
C ALA A 108 -11.10 -20.73 -4.28
N GLU A 109 -11.18 -21.75 -3.42
CA GLU A 109 -11.10 -21.58 -1.96
C GLU A 109 -9.73 -21.04 -1.52
N GLU A 110 -8.64 -21.46 -2.14
CA GLU A 110 -7.30 -20.88 -1.92
C GLU A 110 -7.27 -19.39 -2.30
N ASN A 111 -7.84 -19.01 -3.45
CA ASN A 111 -7.94 -17.60 -3.85
C ASN A 111 -8.82 -16.78 -2.89
N LEU A 112 -9.89 -17.36 -2.31
CA LEU A 112 -10.68 -16.67 -1.29
C LEU A 112 -9.87 -16.39 -0.01
N LEU A 113 -9.03 -17.34 0.43
CA LEU A 113 -8.14 -17.16 1.57
C LEU A 113 -7.09 -16.08 1.32
N GLU A 114 -6.63 -15.96 0.08
CA GLU A 114 -5.69 -14.93 -0.38
C GLU A 114 -6.38 -13.59 -0.72
N GLN A 115 -7.70 -13.47 -0.55
CA GLN A 115 -8.49 -12.29 -0.92
C GLN A 115 -8.40 -11.94 -2.43
N GLU A 116 -8.13 -12.94 -3.25
CA GLU A 116 -8.11 -12.88 -4.71
C GLU A 116 -9.51 -13.18 -5.27
N TRP A 117 -10.49 -12.42 -4.80
CA TRP A 117 -11.92 -12.68 -5.01
C TRP A 117 -12.33 -12.83 -6.48
N VAL A 118 -11.82 -11.97 -7.36
CA VAL A 118 -12.10 -12.01 -8.81
C VAL A 118 -11.62 -13.32 -9.42
N LYS A 119 -10.44 -13.82 -9.03
CA LYS A 119 -9.91 -15.11 -9.52
C LYS A 119 -10.76 -16.27 -9.03
N ALA A 120 -11.18 -16.25 -7.77
CA ALA A 120 -12.08 -17.27 -7.22
C ALA A 120 -13.43 -17.29 -7.98
N TYR A 121 -14.01 -16.11 -8.22
CA TYR A 121 -15.27 -15.99 -8.96
C TYR A 121 -15.13 -16.43 -10.42
N GLN A 122 -14.01 -16.12 -11.07
CA GLN A 122 -13.73 -16.58 -12.44
C GLN A 122 -13.68 -18.10 -12.53
N LEU A 123 -13.01 -18.78 -11.59
CA LEU A 123 -12.97 -20.25 -11.54
C LEU A 123 -14.37 -20.85 -11.38
N TRP A 124 -15.21 -20.22 -10.56
CA TRP A 124 -16.61 -20.61 -10.41
C TRP A 124 -17.43 -20.35 -11.69
N ASP A 125 -17.25 -19.21 -12.34
CA ASP A 125 -17.95 -18.90 -13.60
C ASP A 125 -17.54 -19.85 -14.73
N ASP A 126 -16.26 -20.22 -14.81
CA ASP A 126 -15.77 -21.21 -15.77
C ASP A 126 -16.43 -22.57 -15.55
N LEU A 127 -16.58 -23.01 -14.29
CA LEU A 127 -17.29 -24.25 -13.94
C LEU A 127 -18.78 -24.19 -14.28
N LEU A 128 -19.43 -23.05 -14.01
CA LEU A 128 -20.85 -22.84 -14.33
C LEU A 128 -21.12 -22.77 -15.83
N ALA A 129 -20.12 -22.38 -16.62
CA ALA A 129 -20.22 -22.31 -18.09
C ALA A 129 -20.10 -23.68 -18.78
N GLU A 130 -19.68 -24.74 -18.08
CA GLU A 130 -19.61 -26.09 -18.64
C GLU A 130 -21.02 -26.64 -18.94
N GLU A 131 -21.28 -27.09 -20.17
CA GLU A 131 -22.57 -27.70 -20.55
C GLU A 131 -22.94 -28.92 -19.69
N SER A 132 -21.94 -29.58 -19.10
CA SER A 132 -22.10 -30.76 -18.23
C SER A 132 -22.19 -30.43 -16.75
N ALA A 133 -22.22 -29.16 -16.34
CA ALA A 133 -22.26 -28.78 -14.92
C ALA A 133 -23.53 -29.35 -14.25
N PRO A 134 -23.42 -30.26 -13.26
CA PRO A 134 -24.58 -30.84 -12.61
C PRO A 134 -25.24 -29.80 -11.68
N ALA A 135 -26.56 -29.90 -11.50
CA ALA A 135 -27.31 -28.98 -10.65
C ALA A 135 -26.76 -28.90 -9.20
N THR A 136 -26.20 -29.99 -8.68
CA THR A 136 -25.54 -30.04 -7.36
C THR A 136 -24.32 -29.15 -7.27
N LEU A 137 -23.50 -29.11 -8.32
CA LEU A 137 -22.35 -28.21 -8.41
C LEU A 137 -22.80 -26.77 -8.53
N VAL A 138 -23.80 -26.50 -9.37
CA VAL A 138 -24.38 -25.16 -9.54
C VAL A 138 -24.88 -24.61 -8.21
N SER A 139 -25.71 -25.38 -7.48
CA SER A 139 -26.22 -24.95 -6.18
C SER A 139 -25.12 -24.75 -5.13
N PHE A 140 -24.06 -25.56 -5.15
CA PHE A 140 -22.89 -25.34 -4.29
C PHE A 140 -22.22 -24.00 -4.60
N ILE A 141 -21.90 -23.73 -5.86
CA ILE A 141 -21.23 -22.49 -6.29
C ILE A 141 -22.10 -21.27 -5.99
N GLU A 142 -23.40 -21.31 -6.31
CA GLU A 142 -24.33 -20.20 -6.05
C GLU A 142 -24.39 -19.85 -4.56
N ARG A 143 -24.47 -20.88 -3.69
CA ARG A 143 -24.44 -20.69 -2.24
C ARG A 143 -23.11 -20.11 -1.78
N ARG A 144 -21.98 -20.62 -2.27
CA ARG A 144 -20.64 -20.07 -1.93
C ARG A 144 -20.49 -18.61 -2.38
N LYS A 145 -21.01 -18.25 -3.56
CA LYS A 145 -21.08 -16.86 -4.01
C LYS A 145 -21.94 -16.02 -3.07
N GLU A 146 -23.12 -16.47 -2.68
CA GLU A 146 -23.99 -15.75 -1.73
C GLU A 146 -23.31 -15.50 -0.37
N GLU A 147 -22.62 -16.52 0.17
CA GLU A 147 -21.89 -16.43 1.44
C GLU A 147 -20.69 -15.47 1.38
N THR A 148 -19.98 -15.43 0.25
CA THR A 148 -18.73 -14.65 0.09
C THR A 148 -18.96 -13.24 -0.46
N LYS A 149 -20.07 -13.00 -1.15
CA LYS A 149 -20.36 -11.73 -1.82
C LYS A 149 -20.29 -10.50 -0.89
N PRO A 150 -20.78 -10.52 0.36
CA PRO A 150 -20.65 -9.38 1.28
C PRO A 150 -19.19 -9.08 1.65
N LEU A 151 -18.37 -10.12 1.85
CA LEU A 151 -16.95 -9.99 2.19
C LEU A 151 -16.14 -9.44 1.02
N PHE A 152 -16.42 -9.95 -0.19
CA PHE A 152 -15.86 -9.43 -1.43
C PHE A 152 -16.21 -7.94 -1.58
N TYR A 153 -17.49 -7.58 -1.41
CA TYR A 153 -17.93 -6.20 -1.51
C TYR A 153 -17.20 -5.28 -0.51
N GLU A 154 -17.16 -5.65 0.77
CA GLU A 154 -16.52 -4.85 1.82
C GLU A 154 -15.02 -4.63 1.58
N ASP A 155 -14.29 -5.68 1.19
CA ASP A 155 -12.86 -5.61 0.89
C ASP A 155 -12.58 -4.65 -0.28
N TYR A 156 -13.23 -4.88 -1.43
CA TYR A 156 -12.98 -4.05 -2.61
C TYR A 156 -13.51 -2.63 -2.47
N HIS A 157 -14.66 -2.43 -1.82
CA HIS A 157 -15.17 -1.09 -1.57
C HIS A 157 -14.18 -0.28 -0.71
N SER A 158 -13.60 -0.91 0.32
CA SER A 158 -12.58 -0.27 1.17
C SER A 158 -11.29 0.04 0.39
N ARG A 159 -10.81 -0.90 -0.43
CA ARG A 159 -9.62 -0.73 -1.27
C ARG A 159 -9.80 0.37 -2.31
N ILE A 160 -10.92 0.37 -3.02
CA ILE A 160 -11.23 1.37 -4.06
C ILE A 160 -11.41 2.74 -3.42
N ALA A 161 -12.12 2.84 -2.29
CA ALA A 161 -12.26 4.10 -1.56
C ALA A 161 -10.88 4.68 -1.19
N ALA A 162 -9.93 3.85 -0.74
CA ALA A 162 -8.56 4.27 -0.48
C ALA A 162 -7.82 4.71 -1.76
N TYR A 163 -7.95 3.97 -2.86
CA TYR A 163 -7.37 4.37 -4.14
C TYR A 163 -7.87 5.73 -4.62
N ILE A 164 -9.19 5.95 -4.58
CA ILE A 164 -9.80 7.24 -4.93
C ILE A 164 -9.31 8.34 -4.00
N ARG A 165 -9.30 8.11 -2.68
CA ARG A 165 -8.83 9.07 -1.67
C ARG A 165 -7.40 9.53 -1.95
N TYR A 166 -6.52 8.63 -2.38
CA TYR A 166 -5.11 8.93 -2.62
C TYR A 166 -4.77 9.24 -4.09
N GLY A 167 -5.79 9.41 -4.94
CA GLY A 167 -5.62 9.80 -6.35
C GLY A 167 -5.07 8.69 -7.25
N LYS A 168 -5.16 7.42 -6.83
CA LYS A 168 -4.76 6.23 -7.59
C LYS A 168 -5.85 5.85 -8.61
N TYR A 169 -6.19 6.77 -9.49
CA TYR A 169 -7.34 6.65 -10.40
C TYR A 169 -7.16 5.58 -11.47
N TYR A 170 -5.93 5.27 -11.89
CA TYR A 170 -5.69 4.20 -12.88
C TYR A 170 -5.93 2.85 -12.21
N THR A 171 -5.29 2.63 -11.05
CA THR A 171 -5.49 1.41 -10.27
C THR A 171 -6.96 1.23 -9.89
N ALA A 172 -7.65 2.30 -9.46
CA ALA A 172 -9.07 2.25 -9.14
C ALA A 172 -9.93 1.89 -10.36
N TYR A 173 -9.65 2.47 -11.53
CA TYR A 173 -10.39 2.19 -12.76
C TYR A 173 -10.26 0.72 -13.20
N ASP A 174 -9.04 0.18 -13.19
CA ASP A 174 -8.79 -1.22 -13.57
C ASP A 174 -9.54 -2.16 -12.63
N VAL A 175 -9.42 -1.92 -11.32
CA VAL A 175 -10.12 -2.70 -10.30
C VAL A 175 -11.64 -2.60 -10.43
N LEU A 176 -12.19 -1.41 -10.66
CA LEU A 176 -13.62 -1.20 -10.88
C LEU A 176 -14.12 -1.96 -12.10
N THR A 177 -13.34 -1.95 -13.19
CA THR A 177 -13.67 -2.67 -14.43
C THR A 177 -13.74 -4.18 -14.19
N ASP A 178 -12.86 -4.72 -13.34
CA ASP A 178 -12.82 -6.15 -13.01
C ASP A 178 -13.97 -6.60 -12.10
N ILE A 179 -14.43 -5.75 -11.17
CA ILE A 179 -15.46 -6.14 -10.19
C ILE A 179 -16.90 -5.82 -10.62
N LEU A 180 -17.10 -4.84 -11.51
CA LEU A 180 -18.43 -4.46 -11.99
C LEU A 180 -19.23 -5.63 -12.63
N PRO A 181 -18.63 -6.61 -13.31
CA PRO A 181 -19.36 -7.81 -13.74
C PRO A 181 -20.06 -8.56 -12.59
N VAL A 182 -19.53 -8.50 -11.37
CA VAL A 182 -20.10 -9.14 -10.16
C VAL A 182 -21.13 -8.22 -9.47
N PHE A 183 -20.94 -6.91 -9.57
CA PHE A 183 -21.78 -5.87 -8.96
C PHE A 183 -22.24 -4.82 -9.99
N PRO A 184 -22.97 -5.21 -11.06
CA PRO A 184 -23.18 -4.35 -12.24
C PRO A 184 -24.05 -3.13 -11.99
N ASP A 185 -24.94 -3.21 -11.01
CA ASP A 185 -25.92 -2.16 -10.67
C ASP A 185 -25.54 -1.39 -9.40
N ASP A 186 -24.32 -1.55 -8.89
CA ASP A 186 -23.90 -0.89 -7.66
C ASP A 186 -23.70 0.62 -7.88
N PRO A 187 -24.43 1.49 -7.18
CA PRO A 187 -24.40 2.92 -7.42
C PRO A 187 -23.05 3.56 -7.07
N ASP A 188 -22.39 3.09 -6.01
CA ASP A 188 -21.13 3.67 -5.54
C ASP A 188 -19.98 3.30 -6.49
N LEU A 189 -19.91 2.02 -6.91
CA LEU A 189 -18.93 1.56 -7.88
C LEU A 189 -19.10 2.24 -9.24
N LEU A 190 -20.34 2.39 -9.73
CA LEU A 190 -20.61 3.09 -10.98
C LEU A 190 -20.23 4.58 -10.91
N ASN A 191 -20.49 5.25 -9.78
CA ASN A 191 -20.09 6.64 -9.57
C ASN A 191 -18.56 6.79 -9.56
N TRP A 192 -17.84 5.90 -8.88
CA TRP A 192 -16.36 5.91 -8.91
C TRP A 192 -15.79 5.59 -10.28
N LEU A 193 -16.39 4.66 -11.04
CA LEU A 193 -15.96 4.38 -12.40
C LEU A 193 -16.12 5.63 -13.29
N SER A 194 -17.24 6.35 -13.15
CA SER A 194 -17.45 7.61 -13.86
C SER A 194 -16.41 8.67 -13.46
N LEU A 195 -16.16 8.84 -12.16
CA LEU A 195 -15.14 9.76 -11.65
C LEU A 195 -13.75 9.46 -12.25
N CYS A 196 -13.32 8.20 -12.21
CA CYS A 196 -12.06 7.79 -12.80
C CYS A 196 -12.05 8.06 -14.32
N SER A 197 -13.13 7.71 -15.03
CA SER A 197 -13.23 7.91 -16.47
C SER A 197 -13.12 9.38 -16.89
N ASP A 198 -13.61 10.30 -16.06
CA ASP A 198 -13.54 11.75 -16.32
C ASP A 198 -12.14 12.32 -16.08
N ILE A 199 -11.39 11.76 -15.14
CA ILE A 199 -10.02 12.16 -14.81
C ILE A 199 -9.00 11.54 -15.79
N LEU A 200 -9.21 10.27 -16.15
CA LEU A 200 -8.23 9.51 -16.92
C LEU A 200 -8.16 10.01 -18.37
N PRO A 201 -6.96 10.33 -18.87
CA PRO A 201 -6.77 10.76 -20.25
C PRO A 201 -7.02 9.59 -21.21
N LYS A 202 -7.60 9.90 -22.37
CA LYS A 202 -7.99 8.88 -23.38
C LYS A 202 -6.83 8.29 -24.15
N ASN A 203 -5.75 9.06 -24.28
CA ASN A 203 -4.59 8.69 -25.08
C ASN A 203 -3.35 8.64 -24.20
N HIS A 204 -2.55 7.61 -24.43
CA HIS A 204 -1.28 7.40 -23.76
C HIS A 204 -0.18 7.10 -24.75
N VAL A 205 1.04 7.37 -24.31
CA VAL A 205 2.26 7.05 -25.04
C VAL A 205 3.21 6.28 -24.14
N ASN A 206 3.90 5.30 -24.72
CA ASN A 206 4.99 4.63 -24.00
C ASN A 206 6.15 5.60 -23.83
N TRP A 207 6.57 5.83 -22.59
CA TRP A 207 7.76 6.60 -22.32
C TRP A 207 9.00 5.71 -22.50
N THR A 208 9.86 6.09 -23.44
CA THR A 208 11.06 5.32 -23.80
C THR A 208 12.36 6.07 -23.51
N SER A 209 12.27 7.26 -22.93
CA SER A 209 13.41 8.13 -22.63
C SER A 209 13.75 8.09 -21.14
N ALA A 210 14.88 8.69 -20.77
CA ALA A 210 15.15 8.98 -19.36
C ALA A 210 14.04 9.85 -18.77
N VAL A 211 13.87 9.79 -17.45
CA VAL A 211 12.91 10.61 -16.69
C VAL A 211 13.69 11.76 -16.06
N GLU A 212 13.09 12.95 -16.00
CA GLU A 212 13.70 14.09 -15.30
C GLU A 212 13.53 13.90 -13.78
N HIS A 213 14.57 14.23 -13.01
CA HIS A 213 14.51 14.20 -11.55
C HIS A 213 14.88 15.59 -11.02
N ILE A 214 14.08 16.13 -10.12
CA ILE A 214 14.41 17.33 -9.34
C ILE A 214 14.50 16.95 -7.87
N SER A 215 15.39 17.59 -7.11
CA SER A 215 15.50 17.39 -5.68
C SER A 215 15.47 18.68 -4.90
N MET A 216 14.98 18.61 -3.67
CA MET A 216 14.99 19.70 -2.69
C MET A 216 15.16 19.14 -1.28
N ARG A 217 15.42 20.00 -0.30
CA ARG A 217 15.34 19.66 1.13
C ARG A 217 13.91 19.92 1.65
N PRO A 218 13.55 19.44 2.85
CA PRO A 218 12.31 19.86 3.53
C PRO A 218 12.16 21.39 3.51
N VAL A 219 10.93 21.87 3.31
CA VAL A 219 10.68 23.28 2.97
C VAL A 219 10.69 24.18 4.20
N ILE A 220 11.07 25.44 4.01
CA ILE A 220 10.93 26.49 5.02
C ILE A 220 9.45 26.89 5.10
N VAL A 221 8.78 26.50 6.17
CA VAL A 221 7.37 26.85 6.46
C VAL A 221 7.25 28.08 7.35
N ASN A 222 8.32 28.46 8.05
CA ASN A 222 8.43 29.69 8.82
C ASN A 222 9.63 30.54 8.35
N PRO A 223 9.47 31.38 7.31
CA PRO A 223 10.54 32.24 6.82
C PRO A 223 11.04 33.26 7.84
N GLU A 224 10.18 33.75 8.73
CA GLU A 224 10.57 34.71 9.77
C GLU A 224 11.59 34.11 10.73
N ARG A 225 11.45 32.82 11.07
CA ARG A 225 12.44 32.08 11.87
C ARG A 225 13.71 31.76 11.06
N ALA A 226 13.55 31.38 9.80
CA ALA A 226 14.70 30.97 8.97
C ALA A 226 15.63 32.13 8.59
N PHE A 227 15.13 33.36 8.56
CA PHE A 227 15.83 34.57 8.09
C PHE A 227 15.89 35.66 9.19
N ASP A 228 16.15 35.25 10.42
CA ASP A 228 16.18 36.11 11.62
C ASP A 228 17.57 36.69 11.97
N GLY A 229 18.57 36.44 11.14
CA GLY A 229 19.96 36.86 11.30
C GLY A 229 20.82 35.91 12.15
N ASP A 230 20.32 34.72 12.47
CA ASP A 230 21.07 33.75 13.26
C ASP A 230 22.20 33.04 12.47
N ARG A 231 22.82 32.04 13.11
CA ARG A 231 23.94 31.30 12.52
C ARG A 231 23.53 30.26 11.48
N PHE A 232 22.24 29.94 11.36
CA PHE A 232 21.68 28.96 10.43
C PHE A 232 21.13 29.62 9.15
N GLU A 233 20.72 30.90 9.22
CA GLU A 233 20.17 31.68 8.10
C GLU A 233 20.91 31.45 6.78
N ALA A 234 22.23 31.66 6.76
CA ALA A 234 23.00 31.60 5.52
C ALA A 234 22.93 30.22 4.83
N GLN A 235 22.83 29.13 5.61
CA GLN A 235 22.67 27.78 5.06
C GLN A 235 21.22 27.51 4.65
N ALA A 236 20.25 27.97 5.43
CA ALA A 236 18.83 27.84 5.10
C ALA A 236 18.51 28.57 3.78
N ASP A 237 18.96 29.82 3.67
CA ASP A 237 18.79 30.65 2.50
C ASP A 237 19.44 30.02 1.25
N ALA A 238 20.70 29.59 1.34
CA ALA A 238 21.40 29.03 0.19
C ALA A 238 20.82 27.68 -0.28
N LEU A 239 20.45 26.80 0.66
CA LEU A 239 20.20 25.39 0.37
C LEU A 239 18.73 25.01 0.33
N MET A 240 17.81 25.75 0.96
CA MET A 240 16.41 25.34 1.03
C MET A 240 15.52 26.24 0.16
N ILE A 241 14.27 25.83 -0.01
CA ILE A 241 13.20 26.64 -0.59
C ILE A 241 12.09 26.86 0.43
N THR A 242 11.35 27.96 0.30
CA THR A 242 10.18 28.22 1.14
C THR A 242 8.95 27.44 0.66
N ALA A 243 7.95 27.29 1.53
CA ALA A 243 6.67 26.70 1.18
C ALA A 243 5.98 27.44 0.02
N GLU A 244 6.11 28.78 -0.05
CA GLU A 244 5.60 29.59 -1.15
C GLU A 244 6.32 29.26 -2.47
N GLU A 245 7.65 29.17 -2.43
CA GLU A 245 8.46 28.81 -3.59
C GLU A 245 8.15 27.41 -4.09
N PHE A 246 7.94 26.46 -3.17
CA PHE A 246 7.55 25.10 -3.52
C PHE A 246 6.20 25.08 -4.24
N LYS A 247 5.19 25.80 -3.73
CA LYS A 247 3.88 25.95 -4.39
C LYS A 247 4.01 26.57 -5.79
N ASN A 248 4.83 27.61 -5.94
CA ASN A 248 5.09 28.24 -7.24
C ASN A 248 5.80 27.30 -8.22
N ILE A 249 6.71 26.44 -7.74
CA ILE A 249 7.35 25.40 -8.55
C ILE A 249 6.32 24.37 -9.01
N LEU A 250 5.48 23.83 -8.10
CA LEU A 250 4.44 22.87 -8.45
C LEU A 250 3.48 23.42 -9.52
N GLN A 251 3.03 24.65 -9.34
CA GLN A 251 2.16 25.34 -10.30
C GLN A 251 2.82 25.44 -11.69
N GLN A 252 4.08 25.87 -11.76
CA GLN A 252 4.77 26.01 -13.04
C GLN A 252 5.11 24.65 -13.68
N LEU A 253 5.40 23.62 -12.89
CA LEU A 253 5.58 22.26 -13.40
C LEU A 253 4.30 21.76 -14.08
N LEU A 254 3.15 21.97 -13.45
CA LEU A 254 1.84 21.66 -14.04
C LEU A 254 1.60 22.45 -15.34
N GLU A 255 1.79 23.77 -15.33
CA GLU A 255 1.67 24.65 -16.51
C GLU A 255 2.59 24.21 -17.66
N ASN A 256 3.78 23.71 -17.32
CA ASN A 256 4.77 23.21 -18.27
C ASN A 256 4.56 21.74 -18.65
N ASN A 257 3.38 21.17 -18.39
CA ASN A 257 2.96 19.80 -18.74
C ASN A 257 3.78 18.69 -18.07
N TYR A 258 4.40 18.93 -16.91
CA TYR A 258 4.97 17.84 -16.12
C TYR A 258 3.88 17.03 -15.40
N ILE A 259 4.20 15.77 -15.15
CA ILE A 259 3.40 14.84 -14.35
C ILE A 259 4.34 14.07 -13.41
N LEU A 260 3.98 13.94 -12.13
CA LEU A 260 4.72 13.15 -11.17
C LEU A 260 4.55 11.67 -11.45
N VAL A 261 5.65 10.92 -11.38
CA VAL A 261 5.67 9.46 -11.47
C VAL A 261 6.47 8.87 -10.31
N SER A 262 6.20 7.62 -9.93
CA SER A 262 6.93 6.93 -8.86
C SER A 262 8.44 6.93 -9.13
N GLY A 263 9.24 7.02 -8.05
CA GLY A 263 10.70 7.06 -8.11
C GLY A 263 11.35 5.83 -8.76
N ASP A 264 10.59 4.74 -8.91
CA ASP A 264 11.04 3.48 -9.51
C ASP A 264 10.23 3.03 -10.74
N SER A 265 9.38 3.92 -11.28
CA SER A 265 8.50 3.66 -12.45
C SER A 265 9.21 3.13 -13.70
N PHE A 266 10.50 3.40 -13.84
CA PHE A 266 11.32 3.02 -14.99
C PHE A 266 12.11 1.70 -14.81
N ILE A 267 11.94 0.98 -13.69
CA ILE A 267 12.54 -0.35 -13.47
C ILE A 267 11.61 -1.39 -12.84
N ASN A 268 11.77 -2.66 -13.22
CA ASN A 268 11.11 -3.78 -12.56
C ASN A 268 11.87 -4.25 -11.30
N ARG A 269 11.31 -5.22 -10.55
CA ARG A 269 11.90 -5.78 -9.32
C ARG A 269 13.29 -6.40 -9.52
N GLU A 270 13.63 -6.85 -10.74
CA GLU A 270 14.95 -7.37 -11.08
C GLU A 270 15.98 -6.27 -11.45
N GLY A 271 15.61 -4.99 -11.32
CA GLY A 271 16.48 -3.86 -11.65
C GLY A 271 16.71 -3.68 -13.15
N LYS A 272 15.78 -4.17 -13.98
CA LYS A 272 15.80 -3.97 -15.44
C LYS A 272 14.90 -2.82 -15.83
N HIS A 273 15.32 -2.08 -16.85
CA HIS A 273 14.50 -1.01 -17.42
C HIS A 273 13.17 -1.56 -17.95
N VAL A 274 12.09 -0.88 -17.57
CA VAL A 274 10.76 -1.12 -18.14
C VAL A 274 10.24 0.16 -18.76
N GLN A 275 9.50 -0.01 -19.85
CA GLN A 275 8.69 1.07 -20.37
C GLN A 275 7.48 1.22 -19.48
N PHE A 276 7.07 2.46 -19.24
CA PHE A 276 5.81 2.78 -18.59
C PHE A 276 5.05 3.78 -19.46
N SER A 277 3.74 3.76 -19.30
CA SER A 277 2.83 4.60 -20.05
C SER A 277 2.67 5.95 -19.35
N VAL A 278 2.55 7.03 -20.12
CA VAL A 278 2.17 8.35 -19.60
C VAL A 278 1.09 8.96 -20.51
N PRO A 279 0.26 9.87 -19.98
CA PRO A 279 -0.69 10.60 -20.80
C PRO A 279 0.00 11.31 -21.97
N GLU A 280 -0.63 11.28 -23.15
CA GLU A 280 -0.12 11.98 -24.33
C GLU A 280 0.07 13.49 -24.02
N GLY A 281 1.27 14.00 -24.30
CA GLY A 281 1.63 15.41 -24.07
C GLY A 281 2.19 15.73 -22.68
N LYS A 282 2.12 14.81 -21.71
CA LYS A 282 2.75 14.99 -20.39
C LYS A 282 4.21 14.55 -20.40
N LYS A 283 5.03 15.18 -19.54
CA LYS A 283 6.45 14.87 -19.30
C LYS A 283 6.62 14.28 -17.91
N PRO A 284 7.03 13.01 -17.75
CA PRO A 284 7.22 12.42 -16.43
C PRO A 284 8.36 13.11 -15.68
N LEU A 285 8.16 13.31 -14.38
CA LEU A 285 9.10 13.94 -13.45
C LEU A 285 9.09 13.16 -12.14
N ILE A 286 10.28 12.91 -11.60
CA ILE A 286 10.44 12.39 -10.24
C ILE A 286 10.85 13.56 -9.34
N LEU A 287 10.00 13.85 -8.35
CA LEU A 287 10.32 14.81 -7.30
C LEU A 287 10.99 14.07 -6.14
N VAL A 288 12.15 14.54 -5.69
CA VAL A 288 12.89 13.97 -4.56
C VAL A 288 12.96 15.00 -3.44
N ILE A 289 12.61 14.60 -2.23
CA ILE A 289 12.89 15.39 -1.02
C ILE A 289 14.02 14.67 -0.30
N GLU A 290 15.21 15.25 -0.37
CA GLU A 290 16.45 14.62 0.06
C GLU A 290 16.96 15.17 1.39
N ASN A 291 17.89 14.42 2.01
CA ASN A 291 18.29 14.66 3.39
C ASN A 291 17.06 14.81 4.31
N TYR A 292 16.08 13.93 4.09
CA TYR A 292 14.76 14.01 4.68
C TYR A 292 14.85 13.61 6.15
N SER A 293 15.02 14.62 6.98
CA SER A 293 15.14 14.52 8.42
C SER A 293 14.56 15.76 9.06
N TYR A 294 13.94 15.57 10.21
CA TYR A 294 13.56 16.65 11.09
C TYR A 294 14.43 16.58 12.33
N SER A 295 14.89 17.74 12.78
CA SER A 295 15.77 17.86 13.93
C SER A 295 15.62 19.24 14.56
N PRO A 296 16.04 19.41 15.83
CA PRO A 296 16.04 20.73 16.46
C PRO A 296 16.75 21.80 15.63
N LEU A 297 17.91 21.49 15.03
CA LEU A 297 18.63 22.44 14.19
C LEU A 297 17.91 22.74 12.86
N ARG A 298 17.22 21.74 12.29
CA ARG A 298 16.39 21.95 11.08
C ARG A 298 15.18 22.83 11.37
N ALA A 299 14.56 22.67 12.53
CA ALA A 299 13.45 23.51 12.97
C ALA A 299 13.86 24.99 13.13
N GLU A 300 15.08 25.27 13.61
CA GLU A 300 15.61 26.64 13.60
C GLU A 300 15.79 27.20 12.17
N SER A 301 16.03 26.34 11.18
CA SER A 301 16.00 26.74 9.76
C SER A 301 14.58 26.93 9.21
N GLY A 302 13.56 27.00 10.08
CA GLY A 302 12.17 27.29 9.74
C GLY A 302 11.38 26.11 9.14
N THR A 303 11.84 24.87 9.29
CA THR A 303 11.06 23.67 8.93
C THR A 303 10.06 23.30 10.03
N ALA A 304 9.17 22.33 9.77
CA ALA A 304 8.50 21.59 10.84
C ALA A 304 9.52 20.88 11.75
N GLU A 305 9.08 20.50 12.95
CA GLU A 305 9.85 19.75 13.95
C GLU A 305 9.67 18.24 13.80
N CYS A 306 8.47 17.81 13.42
CA CYS A 306 8.13 16.41 13.16
C CYS A 306 6.88 16.32 12.28
N LEU A 307 6.58 15.09 11.84
CA LEU A 307 5.29 14.73 11.25
C LEU A 307 4.41 14.02 12.28
N GLU A 308 3.13 14.33 12.29
CA GLU A 308 2.13 13.68 13.13
C GLU A 308 0.91 13.28 12.28
N ILE A 309 0.30 12.14 12.59
CA ILE A 309 -0.99 11.75 12.03
C ILE A 309 -2.06 12.38 12.91
N ILE A 310 -2.87 13.28 12.33
CA ILE A 310 -3.86 14.05 13.09
C ILE A 310 -5.30 13.63 12.83
N ASP A 311 -5.55 12.93 11.73
CA ASP A 311 -6.84 12.35 11.35
C ASP A 311 -6.61 11.22 10.33
N GLU A 312 -7.66 10.49 9.97
CA GLU A 312 -7.62 9.42 8.97
C GLU A 312 -7.04 9.94 7.64
N GLY A 313 -5.83 9.49 7.32
CA GLY A 313 -5.14 9.88 6.08
C GLY A 313 -4.54 11.28 6.07
N VAL A 314 -4.47 12.00 7.21
CA VAL A 314 -3.90 13.35 7.27
C VAL A 314 -2.60 13.36 8.06
N ILE A 315 -1.50 13.63 7.35
CA ILE A 315 -0.17 13.86 7.93
C ILE A 315 0.07 15.37 8.03
N ALA A 316 0.32 15.85 9.25
CA ALA A 316 0.58 17.25 9.56
C ALA A 316 2.04 17.47 9.98
N GLY A 317 2.57 18.64 9.63
CA GLY A 317 3.80 19.14 10.25
C GLY A 317 3.50 19.78 11.59
N GLN A 318 4.34 19.50 12.58
CA GLN A 318 4.32 20.18 13.87
C GLN A 318 5.25 21.39 13.87
N ILE A 319 4.76 22.52 14.36
CA ILE A 319 5.56 23.72 14.66
C ILE A 319 5.33 24.07 16.13
N THR A 320 6.41 24.31 16.86
CA THR A 320 6.34 24.84 18.22
C THR A 320 6.72 26.32 18.20
N ASP A 321 5.88 27.17 18.78
CA ASP A 321 6.21 28.57 19.01
C ASP A 321 7.35 28.66 20.04
N PRO A 322 8.49 29.30 19.70
CA PRO A 322 9.65 29.31 20.59
C PRO A 322 9.45 30.22 21.82
N GLU A 323 8.51 31.17 21.80
CA GLU A 323 8.25 32.08 22.91
C GLU A 323 7.19 31.54 23.88
N SER A 324 6.05 31.10 23.35
CA SER A 324 4.92 30.60 24.15
C SER A 324 5.01 29.11 24.44
N GLY A 325 5.70 28.34 23.59
CA GLY A 325 5.71 26.89 23.61
C GLY A 325 4.44 26.25 23.02
N ASP A 326 3.57 27.04 22.39
CA ASP A 326 2.33 26.54 21.79
C ASP A 326 2.64 25.66 20.57
N ILE A 327 1.92 24.53 20.48
CA ILE A 327 2.08 23.57 19.40
C ILE A 327 0.99 23.80 18.35
N THR A 328 1.40 23.95 17.10
CA THR A 328 0.52 23.97 15.92
C THR A 328 0.75 22.73 15.08
N LEU A 329 -0.31 21.98 14.81
CA LEU A 329 -0.33 20.86 13.86
C LEU A 329 -1.13 21.28 12.63
N SER A 330 -0.51 21.27 11.45
CA SER A 330 -1.20 21.54 10.19
C SER A 330 -0.59 20.78 9.03
N ALA A 331 -1.43 20.28 8.12
CA ALA A 331 -0.99 19.75 6.83
C ALA A 331 -0.21 20.80 6.02
N SER A 332 -0.61 22.08 6.09
CA SER A 332 0.08 23.16 5.40
C SER A 332 1.47 23.51 5.98
N SER A 333 1.82 22.92 7.13
CA SER A 333 3.10 23.12 7.81
C SER A 333 4.16 22.10 7.41
N SER A 334 3.94 21.32 6.35
CA SER A 334 4.98 20.46 5.76
C SER A 334 4.83 20.35 4.24
N GLU A 335 5.92 20.00 3.57
CA GLU A 335 5.94 19.64 2.16
C GLU A 335 4.98 18.49 1.81
N ILE A 336 4.71 17.59 2.76
CA ILE A 336 3.80 16.44 2.57
C ILE A 336 2.36 16.94 2.36
N GLY A 337 1.85 17.77 3.27
CA GLY A 337 0.48 18.26 3.14
C GLY A 337 0.33 19.23 1.97
N ILE A 338 1.32 20.08 1.70
CA ILE A 338 1.32 20.97 0.52
C ILE A 338 1.24 20.15 -0.78
N LEU A 339 2.04 19.10 -0.92
CA LEU A 339 2.04 18.27 -2.13
C LEU A 339 0.76 17.44 -2.25
N ASN A 340 0.25 16.91 -1.14
CA ASN A 340 -1.01 16.17 -1.11
C ASN A 340 -2.19 17.03 -1.57
N GLU A 341 -2.31 18.24 -1.01
CA GLU A 341 -3.35 19.21 -1.39
C GLU A 341 -3.24 19.58 -2.88
N PHE A 342 -2.03 19.91 -3.35
CA PHE A 342 -1.83 20.27 -4.75
C PHE A 342 -2.23 19.15 -5.72
N CYS A 343 -1.87 17.90 -5.43
CA CYS A 343 -2.25 16.76 -6.28
C CYS A 343 -3.73 16.42 -6.19
N HIS A 344 -4.38 16.68 -5.06
CA HIS A 344 -5.82 16.50 -4.91
C HIS A 344 -6.60 17.51 -5.76
N GLU A 345 -6.16 18.77 -5.78
CA GLU A 345 -6.75 19.83 -6.60
C GLU A 345 -6.43 19.68 -8.10
N ASN A 346 -5.31 19.03 -8.43
CA ASN A 346 -4.81 18.86 -9.80
C ASN A 346 -4.48 17.37 -10.07
N PRO A 347 -5.49 16.48 -10.18
CA PRO A 347 -5.27 15.04 -10.31
C PRO A 347 -4.45 14.67 -11.56
N GLU A 348 -4.49 15.48 -12.62
CA GLU A 348 -3.69 15.28 -13.84
C GLU A 348 -2.18 15.55 -13.65
N PHE A 349 -1.77 16.06 -12.49
CA PHE A 349 -0.38 16.26 -12.11
C PHE A 349 0.26 15.02 -11.50
N SER A 350 -0.52 14.02 -11.09
CA SER A 350 -0.05 12.84 -10.35
C SER A 350 -0.40 11.57 -11.11
N TYR A 351 0.59 10.86 -11.66
CA TYR A 351 0.36 9.60 -12.35
C TYR A 351 0.03 8.51 -11.33
N ASP A 352 -1.23 8.07 -11.35
CA ASP A 352 -1.76 7.03 -10.45
C ASP A 352 -1.41 7.26 -8.97
N GLY A 353 -1.61 8.49 -8.51
CA GLY A 353 -1.38 8.88 -7.12
C GLY A 353 0.08 9.13 -6.76
N ALA A 354 1.04 9.00 -7.68
CA ALA A 354 2.46 9.22 -7.41
C ALA A 354 2.76 10.60 -6.78
N LYS A 355 3.56 10.60 -5.70
CA LYS A 355 4.06 11.76 -4.99
C LYS A 355 5.59 11.79 -5.03
N ALA A 356 6.22 12.47 -4.07
CA ALA A 356 7.66 12.57 -4.00
C ALA A 356 8.33 11.27 -3.52
N THR A 357 9.61 11.12 -3.87
CA THR A 357 10.53 10.20 -3.22
C THR A 357 11.15 10.88 -2.01
N LEU A 358 11.05 10.28 -0.82
CA LEU A 358 11.63 10.79 0.42
C LEU A 358 12.95 10.05 0.72
N ALA A 359 14.08 10.73 0.60
CA ALA A 359 15.39 10.15 0.89
C ALA A 359 15.77 10.36 2.36
N LEU A 360 15.49 9.35 3.19
CA LEU A 360 15.57 9.40 4.64
C LEU A 360 17.02 9.25 5.14
N THR A 361 17.31 9.83 6.30
CA THR A 361 18.54 9.57 7.09
C THR A 361 18.17 9.08 8.48
N GLY A 362 18.88 8.08 9.02
CA GLY A 362 18.56 7.49 10.33
C GLY A 362 19.17 8.23 11.53
N TYR A 363 20.34 8.86 11.36
CA TYR A 363 21.15 9.35 12.48
C TYR A 363 20.45 10.37 13.41
N ARG A 364 19.48 11.14 12.89
CA ARG A 364 18.74 12.18 13.65
C ARG A 364 17.32 11.77 14.07
N GLY A 365 17.00 10.47 14.00
CA GLY A 365 15.61 10.01 14.09
C GLY A 365 14.94 10.00 12.72
N LEU A 366 13.66 9.58 12.68
CA LEU A 366 12.87 9.46 11.46
C LEU A 366 11.56 10.23 11.62
N PHE A 367 11.18 11.02 10.61
CA PHE A 367 9.98 11.87 10.65
C PHE A 367 9.90 12.81 11.88
N GLY A 368 11.04 13.11 12.51
CA GLY A 368 11.15 13.91 13.74
C GLY A 368 10.99 13.14 15.05
N HIS A 369 10.84 11.82 14.97
CA HIS A 369 10.67 10.94 16.12
C HIS A 369 11.97 10.20 16.47
N VAL A 370 12.24 10.13 17.78
CA VAL A 370 13.41 9.45 18.34
C VAL A 370 13.11 7.97 18.49
N TYR A 371 13.81 7.13 17.73
CA TYR A 371 13.58 5.67 17.68
C TYR A 371 14.66 4.83 18.39
N SER A 372 15.72 5.48 18.90
CA SER A 372 16.83 4.80 19.58
C SER A 372 17.52 5.73 20.58
N GLN A 373 18.28 5.14 21.51
CA GLN A 373 19.11 5.91 22.44
C GLN A 373 20.19 6.73 21.71
N ALA A 374 20.72 6.23 20.59
CA ALA A 374 21.69 6.97 19.78
C ALA A 374 21.05 8.24 19.20
N ALA A 375 19.87 8.12 18.57
CA ALA A 375 19.12 9.26 18.06
C ALA A 375 18.73 10.25 19.17
N LEU A 376 18.39 9.76 20.38
CA LEU A 376 18.10 10.60 21.54
C LEU A 376 19.31 11.44 21.95
N ASN A 377 20.51 10.84 21.97
CA ASN A 377 21.74 11.55 22.31
C ASN A 377 22.02 12.66 21.31
N VAL A 378 21.92 12.37 20.01
CA VAL A 378 22.10 13.37 18.93
C VAL A 378 21.09 14.51 19.07
N CYS A 379 19.80 14.18 19.26
CA CYS A 379 18.77 15.18 19.48
C CYS A 379 19.09 16.07 20.70
N ASN A 380 19.55 15.48 21.81
CA ASN A 380 19.93 16.23 23.01
C ASN A 380 21.18 17.09 22.84
N GLU A 381 22.16 16.65 22.06
CA GLU A 381 23.32 17.47 21.68
C GLU A 381 22.87 18.69 20.86
N GLU A 382 22.00 18.49 19.87
CA GLU A 382 21.44 19.58 19.06
C GLU A 382 20.61 20.55 19.92
N ARG A 383 19.74 20.04 20.80
CA ARG A 383 18.97 20.85 21.76
C ARG A 383 19.87 21.67 22.67
N GLN A 384 20.96 21.08 23.17
CA GLN A 384 21.93 21.80 23.99
C GLN A 384 22.61 22.94 23.22
N MET A 385 22.94 22.75 21.94
CA MET A 385 23.50 23.80 21.08
C MET A 385 22.54 24.99 20.88
N LEU A 386 21.24 24.77 21.06
CA LEU A 386 20.18 25.77 20.99
C LEU A 386 19.79 26.32 22.38
N GLY A 387 20.41 25.84 23.46
CA GLY A 387 20.03 26.20 24.82
C GLY A 387 18.67 25.62 25.26
N LEU A 388 18.15 24.63 24.55
CA LEU A 388 16.90 23.94 24.87
C LEU A 388 17.11 22.85 25.92
N THR A 389 16.07 22.60 26.72
CA THR A 389 16.08 21.51 27.72
C THR A 389 16.23 20.15 27.02
N PRO A 390 17.16 19.27 27.45
CA PRO A 390 17.27 17.91 26.93
C PRO A 390 15.98 17.11 27.11
N LEU A 391 15.64 16.29 26.12
CA LEU A 391 14.58 15.30 26.20
C LEU A 391 15.00 14.14 27.09
N THR A 392 14.04 13.63 27.85
CA THR A 392 14.16 12.37 28.60
C THR A 392 13.03 11.46 28.13
N LEU A 393 13.38 10.38 27.44
CA LEU A 393 12.42 9.39 26.96
C LEU A 393 12.70 8.05 27.65
N SER A 394 11.65 7.37 28.10
CA SER A 394 11.74 5.98 28.56
C SER A 394 11.93 5.04 27.35
N ALA A 395 12.33 3.79 27.62
CA ALA A 395 12.37 2.77 26.58
C ALA A 395 10.99 2.50 25.95
N GLU A 396 9.92 2.62 26.74
CA GLU A 396 8.54 2.50 26.27
C GLU A 396 8.18 3.63 25.30
N GLN A 397 8.53 4.89 25.62
CA GLN A 397 8.29 6.03 24.73
C GLN A 397 9.10 5.95 23.43
N ILE A 398 10.31 5.39 23.48
CA ILE A 398 11.09 5.12 22.27
C ILE A 398 10.39 4.06 21.41
N GLU A 399 9.80 3.03 22.02
CA GLU A 399 9.06 2.01 21.28
C GLU A 399 7.75 2.55 20.69
N GLU A 400 7.03 3.40 21.42
CA GLU A 400 5.86 4.13 20.89
C GLU A 400 6.24 4.97 19.66
N ASN A 401 7.38 5.65 19.70
CA ASN A 401 7.90 6.38 18.54
C ASN A 401 8.24 5.44 17.37
N ARG A 402 8.76 4.24 17.63
CA ARG A 402 9.04 3.24 16.58
C ARG A 402 7.77 2.80 15.88
N VAL A 403 6.70 2.51 16.62
CA VAL A 403 5.38 2.18 16.06
C VAL A 403 4.85 3.34 15.21
N LYS A 404 4.88 4.56 15.76
CA LYS A 404 4.44 5.77 15.03
C LYS A 404 5.20 5.99 13.73
N ILE A 405 6.53 5.77 13.73
CA ILE A 405 7.34 5.88 12.51
C ILE A 405 6.87 4.89 11.45
N GLY A 406 6.56 3.65 11.84
CA GLY A 406 5.99 2.64 10.95
C GLY A 406 4.66 3.08 10.36
N GLU A 407 3.74 3.56 11.20
CA GLU A 407 2.43 4.05 10.76
C GLU A 407 2.55 5.23 9.77
N ILE A 408 3.46 6.18 10.03
CA ILE A 408 3.74 7.28 9.09
C ILE A 408 4.33 6.76 7.78
N ALA A 409 5.29 5.83 7.84
CA ALA A 409 5.91 5.25 6.65
C ALA A 409 4.90 4.51 5.76
N ASP A 410 4.01 3.73 6.37
CA ASP A 410 2.96 2.99 5.67
C ASP A 410 1.94 3.94 5.05
N LEU A 411 1.48 4.94 5.80
CA LEU A 411 0.55 5.93 5.28
C LEU A 411 1.15 6.76 4.12
N LEU A 412 2.43 7.12 4.20
CA LEU A 412 3.14 7.78 3.10
C LEU A 412 3.13 6.90 1.82
N ARG A 413 3.38 5.59 1.95
CA ARG A 413 3.30 4.66 0.79
C ARG A 413 1.88 4.56 0.23
N GLU A 414 0.89 4.46 1.11
CA GLU A 414 -0.51 4.42 0.70
C GLU A 414 -0.91 5.68 -0.08
N GLN A 415 -0.39 6.84 0.32
CA GLN A 415 -0.57 8.13 -0.36
C GLN A 415 0.24 8.31 -1.64
N GLY A 416 1.11 7.35 -1.99
CA GLY A 416 1.88 7.35 -3.24
C GLY A 416 3.29 7.92 -3.13
N TYR A 417 3.84 8.11 -1.93
CA TYR A 417 5.25 8.45 -1.72
C TYR A 417 6.14 7.21 -1.89
N THR A 418 7.33 7.42 -2.45
CA THR A 418 8.39 6.39 -2.48
C THR A 418 9.37 6.66 -1.33
N LEU A 419 9.69 5.66 -0.51
CA LEU A 419 10.75 5.80 0.50
C LEU A 419 12.10 5.36 -0.08
N ALA A 420 13.14 6.13 0.23
CA ALA A 420 14.50 5.93 -0.26
C ALA A 420 15.52 6.18 0.85
N SER A 421 16.75 5.71 0.63
CA SER A 421 17.87 5.95 1.52
C SER A 421 18.66 7.19 1.07
N PHE A 422 19.03 8.02 2.04
CA PHE A 422 20.09 9.01 1.93
C PHE A 422 21.28 8.60 2.80
N THR A 423 21.49 7.28 2.95
CA THR A 423 22.40 6.62 3.91
C THR A 423 21.95 6.78 5.37
N TRP A 424 22.55 6.08 6.32
CA TRP A 424 22.19 6.20 7.74
C TRP A 424 22.68 7.52 8.35
N GLU A 425 23.96 7.87 8.18
CA GLU A 425 24.57 9.11 8.72
C GLU A 425 24.45 10.30 7.76
N GLY A 426 24.14 10.07 6.48
CA GLY A 426 24.29 11.07 5.42
C GLY A 426 25.73 11.15 4.89
N ILE A 427 26.48 10.05 4.89
CA ILE A 427 27.88 10.05 4.47
C ILE A 427 28.05 10.28 2.97
N ASN A 428 29.07 11.06 2.61
CA ASN A 428 29.51 11.15 1.23
C ASN A 428 30.20 9.84 0.82
N ILE A 429 29.52 9.02 0.02
CA ILE A 429 29.99 7.69 -0.40
C ILE A 429 31.30 7.77 -1.19
N VAL A 430 31.44 8.75 -2.09
CA VAL A 430 32.64 8.89 -2.93
C VAL A 430 33.86 9.26 -2.10
N ASN A 431 33.69 10.07 -1.06
CA ASN A 431 34.78 10.50 -0.17
C ASN A 431 35.03 9.55 1.01
N SER A 432 34.15 8.55 1.22
CA SER A 432 34.27 7.56 2.29
C SER A 432 35.08 6.32 1.88
N GLY A 433 35.75 5.70 2.85
CA GLY A 433 36.38 4.39 2.69
C GLY A 433 35.37 3.24 2.77
N LEU A 434 35.70 2.07 2.20
CA LEU A 434 34.79 0.91 2.13
C LEU A 434 34.24 0.49 3.50
N ASN A 435 35.09 0.42 4.54
CA ASN A 435 34.65 0.05 5.89
C ASN A 435 33.64 1.05 6.50
N THR A 436 33.76 2.34 6.17
CA THR A 436 32.81 3.37 6.61
C THR A 436 31.46 3.16 5.93
N ILE A 437 31.48 2.89 4.63
CA ILE A 437 30.28 2.60 3.84
C ILE A 437 29.60 1.32 4.36
N GLU A 438 30.32 0.22 4.52
CA GLU A 438 29.78 -1.03 5.05
C GLU A 438 29.15 -0.87 6.44
N ARG A 439 29.77 -0.07 7.31
CA ARG A 439 29.22 0.23 8.63
C ARG A 439 27.93 1.02 8.54
N ASP A 440 27.89 2.06 7.71
CA ASP A 440 26.71 2.90 7.52
C ASP A 440 25.54 2.09 6.94
N LEU A 441 25.81 1.28 5.91
CA LEU A 441 24.83 0.35 5.32
C LEU A 441 24.27 -0.63 6.35
N ARG A 442 25.12 -1.17 7.23
CA ARG A 442 24.67 -2.05 8.31
C ARG A 442 23.75 -1.31 9.29
N TYR A 443 24.10 -0.09 9.68
CA TYR A 443 23.22 0.69 10.56
C TYR A 443 21.88 1.02 9.89
N TRP A 444 21.86 1.30 8.59
CA TRP A 444 20.61 1.44 7.84
C TRP A 444 19.74 0.18 7.96
N GLN A 445 20.32 -1.00 7.69
CA GLN A 445 19.62 -2.29 7.73
C GLN A 445 19.15 -2.68 9.13
N GLU A 446 19.94 -2.39 10.17
CA GLU A 446 19.62 -2.77 11.55
C GLU A 446 18.65 -1.79 12.22
N ASP A 447 18.77 -0.49 11.93
CA ASP A 447 18.03 0.55 12.66
C ASP A 447 16.80 1.07 11.91
N VAL A 448 16.91 1.26 10.59
CA VAL A 448 15.93 2.02 9.79
C VAL A 448 15.01 1.08 9.03
N GLU A 449 15.53 0.08 8.32
CA GLU A 449 14.72 -0.88 7.55
C GLU A 449 13.61 -1.58 8.38
N PRO A 450 13.82 -1.96 9.66
CA PRO A 450 12.74 -2.55 10.45
C PRO A 450 11.60 -1.58 10.77
N LEU A 451 11.82 -0.28 10.66
CA LEU A 451 10.85 0.77 10.96
C LEU A 451 10.11 1.24 9.73
N VAL A 452 10.84 1.38 8.62
CA VAL A 452 10.26 1.93 7.39
C VAL A 452 10.12 0.90 6.31
N GLY A 453 10.53 -0.36 6.48
CA GLY A 453 10.55 -1.38 5.43
C GLY A 453 11.73 -1.27 4.46
N GLU A 454 11.90 -2.28 3.61
CA GLU A 454 12.96 -2.30 2.59
C GLU A 454 12.81 -1.14 1.59
N VAL A 455 13.94 -0.55 1.20
CA VAL A 455 13.99 0.47 0.14
C VAL A 455 15.03 0.09 -0.90
N ARG A 456 14.75 0.40 -2.16
CA ARG A 456 15.61 0.03 -3.31
C ARG A 456 16.32 1.21 -3.95
N ILE A 457 16.07 2.42 -3.48
CA ILE A 457 16.62 3.67 -4.02
C ILE A 457 17.61 4.24 -3.01
N LEU A 458 18.81 4.58 -3.47
CA LEU A 458 19.78 5.37 -2.74
C LEU A 458 20.05 6.67 -3.50
N HIS A 459 19.80 7.78 -2.81
CA HIS A 459 20.22 9.10 -3.25
C HIS A 459 21.56 9.41 -2.58
N TYR A 460 22.59 9.65 -3.37
CA TYR A 460 23.93 9.94 -2.85
C TYR A 460 23.94 11.25 -2.06
N PRO A 461 24.38 11.23 -0.79
CA PRO A 461 24.64 12.46 -0.05
C PRO A 461 25.65 13.35 -0.76
N ASP A 462 25.41 14.65 -0.74
CA ASP A 462 26.12 15.69 -1.51
C ASP A 462 26.07 15.54 -3.04
N GLY A 463 25.39 14.51 -3.56
CA GLY A 463 25.25 14.23 -4.98
C GLY A 463 26.47 13.61 -5.67
N ASP A 464 27.59 13.45 -4.96
CA ASP A 464 28.77 12.76 -5.48
C ASP A 464 28.46 11.28 -5.70
N HIS A 465 28.58 10.81 -6.94
CA HIS A 465 28.17 9.46 -7.30
C HIS A 465 29.34 8.50 -7.59
N ALA A 466 29.16 7.25 -7.20
CA ALA A 466 30.19 6.21 -7.30
C ALA A 466 30.14 5.43 -8.62
N GLN A 467 29.52 5.97 -9.68
CA GLN A 467 29.24 5.24 -10.94
C GLN A 467 30.49 4.61 -11.59
N SER A 468 31.68 5.21 -11.41
CA SER A 468 32.93 4.67 -11.93
C SER A 468 33.71 3.79 -10.94
N ASP A 469 33.28 3.71 -9.68
CA ASP A 469 33.93 2.92 -8.62
C ASP A 469 33.22 1.58 -8.43
N ARG A 470 33.79 0.54 -9.04
CA ARG A 470 33.23 -0.82 -9.00
C ARG A 470 33.13 -1.41 -7.58
N ALA A 471 34.04 -1.07 -6.68
CA ALA A 471 34.04 -1.64 -5.34
C ALA A 471 32.90 -1.05 -4.51
N LYS A 472 32.72 0.28 -4.59
CA LYS A 472 31.60 0.97 -3.91
C LYS A 472 30.26 0.57 -4.52
N LEU A 473 30.14 0.55 -5.84
CA LEU A 473 28.92 0.10 -6.51
C LEU A 473 28.51 -1.30 -6.04
N LYS A 474 29.47 -2.23 -5.98
CA LYS A 474 29.23 -3.59 -5.51
C LYS A 474 28.61 -3.59 -4.11
N LEU A 475 29.19 -2.85 -3.16
CA LEU A 475 28.64 -2.73 -1.80
C LEU A 475 27.19 -2.23 -1.78
N LEU A 476 26.89 -1.17 -2.54
CA LEU A 476 25.54 -0.60 -2.59
C LEU A 476 24.54 -1.59 -3.20
N THR A 477 24.92 -2.26 -4.29
CA THR A 477 24.03 -3.25 -4.94
C THR A 477 23.85 -4.52 -4.11
N GLU A 478 24.88 -4.97 -3.38
CA GLU A 478 24.77 -6.12 -2.47
C GLU A 478 23.92 -5.79 -1.22
N ALA A 479 23.83 -4.51 -0.85
CA ALA A 479 22.91 -4.03 0.18
C ALA A 479 21.46 -3.90 -0.30
N GLY A 480 21.16 -4.21 -1.56
CA GLY A 480 19.79 -4.21 -2.11
C GLY A 480 19.40 -2.98 -2.94
N PHE A 481 20.28 -1.97 -3.06
CA PHE A 481 19.98 -0.79 -3.86
C PHE A 481 20.05 -1.06 -5.36
N GLN A 482 18.99 -0.67 -6.07
CA GLN A 482 18.83 -0.86 -7.51
C GLN A 482 18.76 0.47 -8.26
N ILE A 483 18.39 1.57 -7.59
CA ILE A 483 18.46 2.93 -8.16
C ILE A 483 19.47 3.71 -7.36
N LEU A 484 20.50 4.21 -8.04
CA LEU A 484 21.57 5.01 -7.46
C LEU A 484 21.50 6.40 -8.10
N SER A 485 21.27 7.44 -7.29
CA SER A 485 20.90 8.75 -7.82
C SER A 485 21.79 9.87 -7.29
N GLY A 486 22.53 10.51 -8.18
CA GLY A 486 23.47 11.61 -7.89
C GLY A 486 23.02 12.95 -8.46
N TYR A 487 23.79 14.02 -8.24
CA TYR A 487 23.50 15.31 -8.89
C TYR A 487 24.01 15.34 -10.33
N GLY A 488 23.24 15.99 -11.19
CA GLY A 488 23.66 16.31 -12.56
C GLY A 488 22.86 17.47 -13.12
N ASP A 489 23.40 18.14 -14.13
CA ASP A 489 22.80 19.32 -14.77
C ASP A 489 21.97 18.96 -16.02
N ARG A 490 21.75 17.67 -16.28
CA ARG A 490 21.05 17.14 -17.47
C ARG A 490 20.27 15.89 -17.11
N ILE A 491 19.26 15.59 -17.92
CA ILE A 491 18.59 14.29 -17.85
C ILE A 491 19.58 13.17 -18.18
N TYR A 492 19.75 12.23 -17.25
CA TYR A 492 20.69 11.13 -17.42
C TYR A 492 20.20 9.88 -16.70
N MET A 493 20.30 8.77 -17.42
CA MET A 493 19.95 7.44 -16.94
C MET A 493 20.88 6.44 -17.63
N LEU A 494 21.57 5.61 -16.84
CA LEU A 494 22.46 4.58 -17.34
C LEU A 494 22.31 3.30 -16.53
N GLY A 495 22.12 2.17 -17.20
CA GLY A 495 22.09 0.86 -16.54
C GLY A 495 21.03 -0.06 -17.14
N GLY A 496 20.43 -0.89 -16.28
CA GLY A 496 19.35 -1.81 -16.65
C GLY A 496 19.71 -3.30 -16.62
N ASN A 497 20.80 -3.66 -15.95
CA ASN A 497 21.17 -5.05 -15.68
C ASN A 497 21.54 -5.23 -14.20
N GLY A 498 20.52 -5.14 -13.34
CA GLY A 498 20.62 -5.28 -11.87
C GLY A 498 20.56 -3.95 -11.11
N TYR A 499 20.99 -2.84 -11.72
CA TYR A 499 20.83 -1.48 -11.16
C TYR A 499 20.78 -0.43 -12.27
N VAL A 500 20.35 0.79 -11.91
CA VAL A 500 20.29 1.99 -12.74
C VAL A 500 20.88 3.17 -11.98
N HIS A 501 21.73 3.94 -12.66
CA HIS A 501 22.16 5.26 -12.22
C HIS A 501 21.27 6.34 -12.83
N THR A 502 20.87 7.34 -12.03
CA THR A 502 20.13 8.53 -12.48
C THR A 502 20.78 9.81 -11.97
N ASP A 503 20.62 10.90 -12.72
CA ASP A 503 20.96 12.23 -12.24
C ASP A 503 19.70 12.97 -11.81
N LYS A 504 19.84 13.83 -10.80
CA LYS A 504 18.81 14.76 -10.34
C LYS A 504 19.33 16.18 -10.23
N VAL A 505 18.46 17.15 -10.45
CA VAL A 505 18.78 18.58 -10.38
C VAL A 505 18.37 19.13 -9.02
N TYR A 506 19.34 19.62 -8.25
CA TYR A 506 19.08 20.22 -6.95
C TYR A 506 18.44 21.61 -7.06
N ILE A 507 17.42 21.86 -6.23
CA ILE A 507 16.71 23.13 -6.11
C ILE A 507 16.84 23.63 -4.66
N GLY A 508 17.54 24.75 -4.52
CA GLY A 508 17.66 25.57 -3.31
C GLY A 508 17.79 27.06 -3.67
N GLY A 509 17.79 27.95 -2.68
CA GLY A 509 17.81 29.40 -2.93
C GLY A 509 18.95 29.88 -3.83
N ASP A 510 20.17 29.34 -3.67
CA ASP A 510 21.30 29.70 -4.54
C ASP A 510 21.10 29.26 -6.00
N THR A 511 20.46 28.12 -6.21
CA THR A 511 20.15 27.63 -7.57
C THR A 511 19.01 28.44 -8.19
N LEU A 512 18.03 28.89 -7.39
CA LEU A 512 16.97 29.77 -7.87
C LEU A 512 17.53 31.14 -8.29
N ARG A 513 18.52 31.69 -7.56
CA ARG A 513 19.20 32.94 -7.92
C ARG A 513 20.10 32.83 -9.15
N LYS A 514 20.57 31.62 -9.46
CA LYS A 514 21.50 31.33 -10.57
C LYS A 514 21.00 30.14 -11.40
N PRO A 515 19.78 30.24 -11.97
CA PRO A 515 19.10 29.11 -12.59
C PRO A 515 19.86 28.53 -13.80
N GLU A 516 20.69 29.35 -14.45
CA GLU A 516 21.52 28.96 -15.59
C GLU A 516 22.59 27.92 -15.23
N ARG A 517 22.97 27.81 -13.95
CA ARG A 517 23.97 26.82 -13.51
C ARG A 517 23.43 25.39 -13.48
N GLN A 518 22.12 25.26 -13.33
CA GLN A 518 21.42 23.98 -13.21
C GLN A 518 20.43 23.74 -14.36
N ASN A 519 20.40 24.64 -15.36
CA ASN A 519 19.44 24.66 -16.46
C ASN A 519 17.98 24.54 -15.95
N LEU A 520 17.59 25.36 -14.96
CA LEU A 520 16.26 25.29 -14.35
C LEU A 520 15.13 25.74 -15.28
N ASP A 521 15.46 26.50 -16.33
CA ASP A 521 14.53 27.00 -17.35
C ASP A 521 13.81 25.89 -18.13
N ARG A 522 14.34 24.66 -18.10
CA ARG A 522 13.63 23.49 -18.63
C ARG A 522 12.38 23.13 -17.81
N PHE A 523 12.36 23.49 -16.52
CA PHE A 523 11.31 23.12 -15.57
C PHE A 523 10.34 24.28 -15.29
N PHE A 524 10.87 25.45 -14.95
CA PHE A 524 10.11 26.62 -14.54
C PHE A 524 10.95 27.90 -14.65
N ASP A 525 10.29 29.05 -14.59
CA ASP A 525 10.93 30.36 -14.51
C ASP A 525 11.25 30.71 -13.05
N ALA A 526 12.52 30.60 -12.67
CA ALA A 526 12.98 30.86 -11.30
C ALA A 526 12.70 32.29 -10.82
N SER A 527 12.62 33.28 -11.72
CA SER A 527 12.31 34.67 -11.36
C SER A 527 10.87 34.85 -10.87
N ARG A 528 9.97 33.94 -11.26
CA ARG A 528 8.57 33.84 -10.80
C ARG A 528 8.42 32.94 -9.58
N VAL A 529 9.48 32.24 -9.16
CA VAL A 529 9.47 31.35 -7.99
C VAL A 529 9.95 32.09 -6.76
N ILE A 530 11.12 32.74 -6.82
CA ILE A 530 11.81 33.32 -5.67
C ILE A 530 10.85 34.17 -4.83
N SER A 531 10.74 33.83 -3.55
CA SER A 531 9.87 34.53 -2.61
C SER A 531 10.49 35.86 -2.16
N PRO A 532 9.67 36.94 -2.04
CA PRO A 532 10.13 38.21 -1.47
C PRO A 532 10.47 38.14 0.02
N SER A 533 10.18 37.02 0.69
CA SER A 533 10.54 36.78 2.10
C SER A 533 12.03 36.51 2.32
N ARG A 534 12.79 36.26 1.26
CA ARG A 534 14.25 36.03 1.34
C ARG A 534 15.04 37.33 1.53
N PRO A 535 16.20 37.25 2.21
CA PRO A 535 17.13 38.38 2.38
C PRO A 535 17.87 38.80 1.09
#